data_AF-C5L666-F1
#
_entry.id   AF-C5L666-F1
#
_cell.length_a   1.000
_cell.length_b   1.000
_cell.length_c   1.000
_cell.angle_alpha   90.00
_cell.angle_beta   90.00
_cell.angle_gamma   90.00
#
_symmetry.space_group_name_H-M   'P 1'
#
loop_
_entity.id
_entity.type
_entity.pdbx_description
1 polymer ?
#
loop_
_entity_poly.entity_id
_entity_poly.type
_entity_poly.pdbx_seq_one_letter_code
_entity_poly.pdbx_strand_id
1 'polypeptide(L)'
;MNNLLDLIFAFKVMISSIQAADSLVDYVNVLAGTSNTYELSTGGATPLMGRPFGFNHWSVQTEPDHATVRYFNPASRSFYGVRCTHQPSIWIGDYGYFLVNAIISHDGLQQSVSFAPLQTTYKPHYFKSSALYPGNADMGGARIEMTPTEHAAFFRFSFPPKVNSTVLVRLFDYSSSTPVVHDEEGRLSTQTSVNNGGVLPGFAMFINGVIDPPPARMRNIDGSIMLEYDAAENNKRLSVHLRIATSFISNEQAQVNLARELPLCKNFDTFVKEGEDVWQTRLSLVTYDTVQQNSNFLRTFYTNFYRTMLFPRLLGEYDQNNQLGHYSVYTGKVVPGELATDSGFWDAYRTVYLWLSVAAPDILDRLLEGWVNAYKEAEWLPTWASPGQRGSMVGTMGDVVFGWAIIANKTPHLADDMYAAIRKDAFVERPKNSQFGREGLGAYSERGYIPVRSSVSEVVSRGLNFAEADSVIAAAASKLGHYSDASVLYSRAQNALEMSFNTESKLFEPLEASGNWISPFDPSSWSAEFFTEASARQYRFYAPFNVDFLITKYGGREALCEHLENHFSEQ
;
A
#
# COMPACT_ATOMS: atom_id res chain seq x y z
N MET A 1 9.21 -23.36 -58.50
CA MET A 1 10.32 -22.84 -57.67
C MET A 1 9.98 -21.54 -56.90
N ASN A 2 8.73 -21.08 -56.85
CA ASN A 2 8.38 -19.82 -56.16
C ASN A 2 7.58 -19.97 -54.85
N ASN A 3 7.16 -21.17 -54.45
CA ASN A 3 6.32 -21.33 -53.24
C ASN A 3 7.07 -21.78 -51.97
N LEU A 4 8.38 -22.04 -52.05
CA LEU A 4 9.17 -22.45 -50.88
C LEU A 4 9.92 -21.27 -50.23
N LEU A 5 10.25 -20.23 -51.01
CA LEU A 5 10.90 -19.02 -50.51
C LEU A 5 9.90 -18.11 -49.76
N ASP A 6 8.66 -18.01 -50.22
CA ASP A 6 7.61 -17.23 -49.55
C ASP A 6 7.15 -17.87 -48.23
N LEU A 7 7.19 -19.21 -48.13
CA LEU A 7 6.88 -19.91 -46.88
C LEU A 7 8.00 -19.73 -45.84
N ILE A 8 9.26 -19.67 -46.26
CA ILE A 8 10.41 -19.41 -45.38
C ILE A 8 10.47 -17.92 -44.97
N PHE A 9 10.02 -17.00 -45.82
CA PHE A 9 9.90 -15.58 -45.47
C PHE A 9 8.71 -15.32 -44.52
N ALA A 10 7.57 -16.00 -44.72
CA ALA A 10 6.44 -15.97 -43.81
C ALA A 10 6.74 -16.63 -42.45
N PHE A 11 7.56 -17.69 -42.42
CA PHE A 11 8.02 -18.30 -41.16
C PHE A 11 9.10 -17.46 -40.45
N LYS A 12 9.90 -16.67 -41.17
CA LYS A 12 10.84 -15.70 -40.57
C LYS A 12 10.14 -14.47 -39.97
N VAL A 13 8.95 -14.12 -40.44
CA VAL A 13 8.14 -13.01 -39.87
C VAL A 13 7.29 -13.49 -38.68
N MET A 14 7.08 -14.81 -38.51
CA MET A 14 6.45 -15.40 -37.32
C MET A 14 7.45 -15.95 -36.28
N ILE A 15 8.75 -15.78 -36.49
CA ILE A 15 9.67 -15.64 -35.36
C ILE A 15 9.54 -14.19 -34.94
N SER A 16 8.54 -13.95 -34.09
CA SER A 16 8.56 -12.80 -33.20
C SER A 16 9.94 -12.78 -32.57
N SER A 17 10.77 -11.84 -33.00
CA SER A 17 11.78 -11.32 -32.09
C SER A 17 10.95 -10.83 -30.91
N ILE A 18 10.89 -11.64 -29.86
CA ILE A 18 10.55 -11.17 -28.52
C ILE A 18 11.68 -10.21 -28.22
N GLN A 19 11.53 -8.97 -28.69
CA GLN A 19 12.50 -7.94 -28.46
C GLN A 19 12.46 -7.72 -26.95
N ALA A 20 13.61 -7.90 -26.29
CA ALA A 20 13.74 -7.56 -24.89
C ALA A 20 13.25 -6.11 -24.72
N ALA A 21 12.54 -5.83 -23.63
CA ALA A 21 12.10 -4.47 -23.38
C ALA A 21 13.32 -3.56 -23.27
N ASP A 22 13.22 -2.35 -23.82
CA ASP A 22 14.31 -1.36 -23.77
C ASP A 22 14.58 -0.90 -22.32
N SER A 23 13.59 -1.05 -21.43
CA SER A 23 13.62 -0.72 -20.00
C SER A 23 12.94 -1.82 -19.17
N LEU A 24 13.48 -2.13 -17.98
CA LEU A 24 12.84 -3.09 -17.06
C LEU A 24 11.48 -2.59 -16.59
N VAL A 25 11.28 -1.28 -16.60
CA VAL A 25 10.03 -0.64 -16.22
C VAL A 25 8.89 -1.03 -17.17
N ASP A 26 9.19 -1.35 -18.44
CA ASP A 26 8.17 -1.75 -19.42
C ASP A 26 7.64 -3.18 -19.21
N TYR A 27 8.32 -3.99 -18.38
CA TYR A 27 7.78 -5.27 -17.92
C TYR A 27 6.72 -5.08 -16.82
N VAL A 28 6.70 -3.95 -16.13
CA VAL A 28 5.76 -3.70 -15.03
C VAL A 28 4.35 -3.46 -15.56
N ASN A 29 3.40 -4.30 -15.15
CA ASN A 29 1.98 -4.12 -15.40
C ASN A 29 1.27 -3.55 -14.16
N VAL A 30 1.09 -2.24 -14.12
CA VAL A 30 0.39 -1.53 -13.03
C VAL A 30 -1.08 -1.97 -12.88
N LEU A 31 -1.70 -2.50 -13.93
CA LEU A 31 -3.08 -3.01 -13.91
C LEU A 31 -3.20 -4.45 -13.40
N ALA A 32 -2.08 -5.15 -13.14
CA ALA A 32 -2.14 -6.49 -12.61
C ALA A 32 -2.83 -6.49 -11.23
N GLY A 33 -3.83 -7.37 -11.09
CA GLY A 33 -4.62 -7.54 -9.86
C GLY A 33 -5.70 -6.48 -9.62
N THR A 34 -6.01 -5.62 -10.60
CA THR A 34 -7.05 -4.56 -10.44
C THR A 34 -8.45 -4.99 -10.89
N SER A 35 -8.59 -6.15 -11.52
CA SER A 35 -9.89 -6.67 -12.00
C SER A 35 -10.58 -7.47 -10.90
N ASN A 36 -11.18 -6.78 -9.94
CA ASN A 36 -11.77 -7.40 -8.74
C ASN A 36 -13.30 -7.21 -8.71
N THR A 37 -14.04 -8.24 -8.31
CA THR A 37 -15.44 -8.11 -7.90
C THR A 37 -15.55 -8.25 -6.39
N TYR A 38 -16.75 -8.13 -5.82
CA TYR A 38 -16.94 -8.38 -4.39
C TYR A 38 -16.69 -9.86 -4.07
N GLU A 39 -17.17 -10.74 -4.95
CA GLU A 39 -17.15 -12.19 -4.83
C GLU A 39 -15.78 -12.80 -5.12
N LEU A 40 -14.96 -12.17 -5.96
CA LEU A 40 -13.67 -12.69 -6.38
C LEU A 40 -12.61 -11.59 -6.49
N SER A 41 -11.55 -11.74 -5.69
CA SER A 41 -10.34 -10.94 -5.80
C SER A 41 -9.36 -11.62 -6.77
N THR A 42 -8.77 -10.84 -7.68
CA THR A 42 -7.62 -11.25 -8.50
C THR A 42 -6.33 -10.57 -8.04
N GLY A 43 -6.36 -9.95 -6.85
CA GLY A 43 -5.23 -9.27 -6.23
C GLY A 43 -5.64 -8.13 -5.30
N GLY A 44 -6.88 -7.61 -5.42
CA GLY A 44 -7.38 -6.51 -4.58
C GLY A 44 -6.61 -5.20 -4.78
N ALA A 45 -5.86 -5.08 -5.88
CA ALA A 45 -4.94 -3.98 -6.12
C ALA A 45 -5.63 -2.78 -6.78
N THR A 46 -5.06 -1.60 -6.59
CA THR A 46 -5.35 -0.40 -7.38
C THR A 46 -4.16 -0.07 -8.28
N PRO A 47 -4.37 0.64 -9.41
CA PRO A 47 -3.30 0.99 -10.33
C PRO A 47 -2.53 2.19 -9.77
N LEU A 48 -1.74 1.94 -8.74
CA LEU A 48 -0.90 2.94 -8.09
C LEU A 48 0.26 3.30 -9.02
N MET A 49 0.66 4.57 -9.00
CA MET A 49 1.79 5.17 -9.69
C MET A 49 2.44 6.12 -8.70
N GLY A 50 3.76 6.13 -8.61
CA GLY A 50 4.47 6.82 -7.56
C GLY A 50 5.96 6.53 -7.59
N ARG A 51 6.68 7.11 -6.64
CA ARG A 51 8.05 6.68 -6.32
C ARG A 51 8.00 5.44 -5.42
N PRO A 52 9.06 4.61 -5.39
CA PRO A 52 9.17 3.54 -4.40
C PRO A 52 8.94 4.09 -2.98
N PHE A 53 8.01 3.50 -2.24
CA PHE A 53 7.59 3.92 -0.89
C PHE A 53 7.18 5.39 -0.77
N GLY A 54 6.73 5.99 -1.88
CA GLY A 54 6.45 7.41 -1.95
C GLY A 54 5.36 7.85 -0.97
N PHE A 55 5.51 9.07 -0.43
CA PHE A 55 4.53 9.69 0.45
C PHE A 55 3.15 9.71 -0.23
N ASN A 56 3.05 10.19 -1.47
CA ASN A 56 1.83 10.08 -2.26
C ASN A 56 1.92 8.95 -3.30
N HIS A 57 0.84 8.18 -3.43
CA HIS A 57 0.58 7.44 -4.65
C HIS A 57 -0.51 8.13 -5.47
N TRP A 58 -0.51 7.87 -6.77
CA TRP A 58 -1.45 8.39 -7.74
C TRP A 58 -2.13 7.26 -8.47
N SER A 59 -3.44 7.36 -8.69
CA SER A 59 -4.21 6.28 -9.28
C SER A 59 -5.37 6.83 -10.10
N VAL A 60 -5.73 6.15 -11.18
CA VAL A 60 -6.92 6.54 -11.93
C VAL A 60 -8.18 6.20 -11.14
N GLN A 61 -9.15 7.10 -11.13
CA GLN A 61 -10.49 6.84 -10.61
C GLN A 61 -11.48 6.72 -11.77
N THR A 62 -12.14 5.56 -11.86
CA THR A 62 -13.13 5.23 -12.89
C THR A 62 -14.53 4.96 -12.35
N GLU A 63 -14.67 4.88 -11.03
CA GLU A 63 -15.96 4.73 -10.34
C GLU A 63 -16.25 5.99 -9.49
N PRO A 64 -17.54 6.33 -9.26
CA PRO A 64 -17.89 7.36 -8.30
C PRO A 64 -17.34 7.01 -6.91
N ASP A 65 -17.13 8.02 -6.07
CA ASP A 65 -16.66 7.78 -4.71
C ASP A 65 -17.80 7.25 -3.83
N HIS A 66 -18.05 5.95 -3.91
CA HIS A 66 -18.93 5.24 -3.00
C HIS A 66 -18.09 4.61 -1.90
N ALA A 67 -18.04 5.33 -0.78
CA ALA A 67 -17.47 4.83 0.47
C ALA A 67 -15.98 4.48 0.40
N THR A 68 -15.13 5.26 -0.29
CA THR A 68 -13.66 5.28 -0.11
C THR A 68 -12.88 3.97 -0.35
N VAL A 69 -13.56 2.91 -0.79
CA VAL A 69 -13.01 1.54 -0.80
C VAL A 69 -12.67 1.05 -2.20
N ARG A 70 -13.50 1.31 -3.21
CA ARG A 70 -13.27 0.86 -4.59
C ARG A 70 -13.56 1.98 -5.58
N TYR A 71 -12.50 2.68 -5.98
CA TYR A 71 -12.60 3.81 -6.90
C TYR A 71 -12.15 3.47 -8.34
N PHE A 72 -11.60 2.27 -8.56
CA PHE A 72 -11.09 1.85 -9.87
C PHE A 72 -11.67 0.51 -10.30
N ASN A 73 -12.13 0.49 -11.54
CA ASN A 73 -12.57 -0.67 -12.29
C ASN A 73 -11.96 -0.59 -13.71
N PRO A 74 -11.13 -1.56 -14.13
CA PRO A 74 -10.47 -1.53 -15.44
C PRO A 74 -11.45 -1.71 -16.61
N ALA A 75 -12.65 -2.25 -16.37
CA ALA A 75 -13.69 -2.38 -17.38
C ALA A 75 -14.49 -1.09 -17.60
N SER A 76 -14.48 -0.18 -16.61
CA SER A 76 -15.20 1.09 -16.70
C SER A 76 -14.68 1.96 -17.85
N ARG A 77 -15.58 2.74 -18.43
CA ARG A 77 -15.28 3.73 -19.47
C ARG A 77 -15.40 5.16 -18.94
N SER A 78 -15.76 5.31 -17.67
CA SER A 78 -15.84 6.60 -16.98
C SER A 78 -14.48 6.98 -16.40
N PHE A 79 -14.18 8.27 -16.40
CA PHE A 79 -12.97 8.85 -15.84
C PHE A 79 -13.34 10.05 -14.97
N TYR A 80 -13.11 9.92 -13.67
CA TYR A 80 -13.34 10.99 -12.69
C TYR A 80 -12.09 11.84 -12.47
N GLY A 81 -10.91 11.28 -12.73
CA GLY A 81 -9.63 11.97 -12.59
C GLY A 81 -8.50 11.01 -12.21
N VAL A 82 -7.34 11.61 -11.98
CA VAL A 82 -6.21 10.99 -11.30
C VAL A 82 -6.28 11.37 -9.83
N ARG A 83 -6.44 10.39 -8.97
CA ARG A 83 -6.55 10.50 -7.51
C ARG A 83 -5.17 10.45 -6.88
N CYS A 84 -4.80 11.44 -6.07
CA CYS A 84 -3.76 11.29 -5.06
C CYS A 84 -4.35 10.45 -3.93
N THR A 85 -3.73 9.33 -3.56
CA THR A 85 -4.30 8.31 -2.68
C THR A 85 -3.25 7.72 -1.77
N HIS A 86 -3.69 7.29 -0.59
CA HIS A 86 -2.90 6.55 0.37
C HIS A 86 -3.46 5.15 0.65
N GLN A 87 -4.51 4.74 -0.07
CA GLN A 87 -5.22 3.48 0.14
C GLN A 87 -4.26 2.27 0.04
N PRO A 88 -4.08 1.49 1.13
CA PRO A 88 -3.28 0.27 1.10
C PRO A 88 -4.06 -0.94 0.58
N SER A 89 -5.37 -0.95 0.80
CA SER A 89 -6.26 -2.00 0.31
C SER A 89 -7.69 -1.48 0.17
N ILE A 90 -8.46 -2.15 -0.67
CA ILE A 90 -9.88 -1.89 -0.84
C ILE A 90 -10.71 -2.12 0.44
N TRP A 91 -10.17 -2.79 1.46
CA TRP A 91 -10.88 -3.07 2.72
C TRP A 91 -10.63 -2.02 3.79
N ILE A 92 -9.46 -1.38 3.75
CA ILE A 92 -9.03 -0.40 4.75
C ILE A 92 -9.54 1.00 4.43
N GLY A 93 -9.79 1.28 3.14
CA GLY A 93 -10.20 2.60 2.68
C GLY A 93 -9.01 3.52 2.45
N ASP A 94 -9.27 4.82 2.37
CA ASP A 94 -8.28 5.82 1.97
C ASP A 94 -8.25 6.97 2.99
N TYR A 95 -7.25 7.83 2.89
CA TYR A 95 -7.16 9.04 3.71
C TYR A 95 -6.35 10.11 2.99
N GLY A 96 -6.58 11.37 3.34
CA GLY A 96 -5.84 12.50 2.78
C GLY A 96 -5.83 12.48 1.26
N TYR A 97 -6.92 12.10 0.61
CA TYR A 97 -6.95 11.90 -0.84
C TYR A 97 -7.71 13.03 -1.53
N PHE A 98 -7.41 13.24 -2.81
CA PHE A 98 -8.11 14.18 -3.67
C PHE A 98 -7.97 13.79 -5.14
N LEU A 99 -8.83 14.35 -5.99
CA LEU A 99 -8.85 14.12 -7.43
C LEU A 99 -8.27 15.29 -8.20
N VAL A 100 -7.58 14.99 -9.30
CA VAL A 100 -7.15 15.92 -10.34
C VAL A 100 -7.71 15.47 -11.68
N ASN A 101 -8.52 16.31 -12.32
CA ASN A 101 -9.04 16.03 -13.66
C ASN A 101 -8.99 17.28 -14.53
N ALA A 102 -9.00 17.13 -15.85
CA ALA A 102 -9.16 18.21 -16.82
C ALA A 102 -10.35 17.92 -17.74
N ILE A 103 -11.45 18.65 -17.56
CA ILE A 103 -12.72 18.52 -18.28
C ILE A 103 -12.97 19.82 -19.09
N ILE A 104 -13.31 19.72 -20.36
CA ILE A 104 -13.79 20.83 -21.20
C ILE A 104 -15.31 20.87 -21.03
N SER A 105 -15.85 21.96 -20.46
CA SER A 105 -17.30 22.08 -20.28
C SER A 105 -17.87 23.35 -20.92
N HIS A 106 -19.12 23.23 -21.38
CA HIS A 106 -19.93 24.32 -21.92
C HIS A 106 -21.16 24.60 -21.04
N ASP A 107 -21.73 23.58 -20.39
CA ASP A 107 -23.06 23.64 -19.75
C ASP A 107 -23.07 23.24 -18.25
N GLY A 108 -21.94 23.35 -17.54
CA GLY A 108 -21.86 23.12 -16.08
C GLY A 108 -20.97 21.95 -15.65
N LEU A 109 -21.03 21.56 -14.38
CA LEU A 109 -20.18 20.52 -13.79
C LEU A 109 -20.58 19.12 -14.28
N GLN A 110 -19.70 18.46 -15.04
CA GLN A 110 -19.74 17.02 -15.27
C GLN A 110 -18.81 16.32 -14.28
N GLN A 111 -19.32 15.31 -13.56
CA GLN A 111 -18.52 14.58 -12.56
C GLN A 111 -17.51 13.61 -13.18
N SER A 112 -17.84 13.03 -14.34
CA SER A 112 -16.94 12.15 -15.09
C SER A 112 -17.07 12.37 -16.60
N VAL A 113 -16.02 11.96 -17.32
CA VAL A 113 -15.95 11.95 -18.79
C VAL A 113 -15.68 10.53 -19.28
N SER A 114 -15.95 10.28 -20.56
CA SER A 114 -15.47 9.04 -21.18
C SER A 114 -13.96 9.09 -21.34
N PHE A 115 -13.23 7.98 -21.23
CA PHE A 115 -11.82 7.93 -21.58
C PHE A 115 -11.49 6.70 -22.44
N ALA A 116 -10.32 6.72 -23.08
CA ALA A 116 -9.85 5.63 -23.95
C ALA A 116 -8.89 4.70 -23.20
N PRO A 117 -9.37 3.68 -22.46
CA PRO A 117 -8.51 2.80 -21.65
C PRO A 117 -7.49 2.04 -22.49
N LEU A 118 -7.85 1.65 -23.72
CA LEU A 118 -6.93 0.97 -24.65
C LEU A 118 -5.79 1.87 -25.17
N GLN A 119 -5.95 3.19 -25.09
CA GLN A 119 -4.92 4.17 -25.46
C GLN A 119 -4.23 4.78 -24.23
N THR A 120 -4.58 4.30 -23.04
CA THR A 120 -4.03 4.81 -21.79
C THR A 120 -2.71 4.10 -21.49
N THR A 121 -1.68 4.89 -21.18
CA THR A 121 -0.39 4.38 -20.72
C THR A 121 -0.36 4.43 -19.20
N TYR A 122 -0.10 3.28 -18.59
CA TYR A 122 0.17 3.13 -17.16
C TYR A 122 1.60 2.65 -16.99
N LYS A 123 2.47 3.51 -16.47
CA LYS A 123 3.80 3.14 -15.99
C LYS A 123 3.93 3.55 -14.52
N PRO A 124 4.77 2.87 -13.71
CA PRO A 124 5.00 3.25 -12.32
C PRO A 124 5.27 4.74 -12.09
N HIS A 125 5.95 5.40 -13.04
CA HIS A 125 6.36 6.80 -12.96
C HIS A 125 5.61 7.74 -13.92
N TYR A 126 4.69 7.23 -14.74
CA TYR A 126 4.07 8.03 -15.79
C TYR A 126 2.69 7.53 -16.17
N PHE A 127 1.76 8.47 -16.24
CA PHE A 127 0.41 8.27 -16.72
C PHE A 127 0.16 9.12 -17.96
N LYS A 128 -0.55 8.56 -18.94
CA LYS A 128 -1.05 9.30 -20.10
C LYS A 128 -2.39 8.76 -20.54
N SER A 129 -3.38 9.63 -20.68
CA SER A 129 -4.67 9.28 -21.27
C SER A 129 -5.28 10.44 -22.08
N SER A 130 -6.41 10.15 -22.70
CA SER A 130 -7.25 11.11 -23.42
C SER A 130 -8.67 11.06 -22.85
N ALA A 131 -9.11 12.17 -22.26
CA ALA A 131 -10.48 12.39 -21.83
C ALA A 131 -11.33 12.79 -23.04
N LEU A 132 -12.31 11.95 -23.40
CA LEU A 132 -13.20 12.09 -24.55
C LEU A 132 -14.51 12.76 -24.15
N TYR A 133 -14.96 13.71 -24.97
CA TYR A 133 -16.24 14.41 -24.77
C TYR A 133 -17.34 13.80 -25.65
N PRO A 134 -18.53 13.54 -25.11
CA PRO A 134 -19.69 13.16 -25.91
C PRO A 134 -20.06 14.27 -26.91
N GLY A 135 -20.33 13.92 -28.16
CA GLY A 135 -20.94 14.83 -29.14
C GLY A 135 -19.97 15.68 -29.98
N ASN A 136 -18.65 15.52 -29.86
CA ASN A 136 -17.69 16.24 -30.70
C ASN A 136 -16.45 15.42 -31.04
N ALA A 137 -16.62 14.37 -31.85
CA ALA A 137 -15.53 13.52 -32.34
C ALA A 137 -14.44 14.32 -33.08
N ASP A 138 -14.81 15.44 -33.68
CA ASP A 138 -13.93 16.28 -34.52
C ASP A 138 -13.00 17.20 -33.72
N MET A 139 -13.32 17.53 -32.46
CA MET A 139 -12.47 18.40 -31.64
C MET A 139 -11.31 17.67 -30.97
N GLY A 140 -11.41 16.35 -30.75
CA GLY A 140 -10.43 15.60 -29.97
C GLY A 140 -10.53 15.90 -28.47
N GLY A 141 -10.23 14.89 -27.65
CA GLY A 141 -10.28 14.99 -26.19
C GLY A 141 -9.17 15.84 -25.56
N ALA A 142 -9.30 16.15 -24.28
CA ALA A 142 -8.20 16.70 -23.49
C ALA A 142 -7.19 15.58 -23.22
N ARG A 143 -5.92 15.80 -23.57
CA ARG A 143 -4.85 14.86 -23.19
C ARG A 143 -4.41 15.16 -21.77
N ILE A 144 -4.30 14.14 -20.94
CA ILE A 144 -3.87 14.24 -19.55
C ILE A 144 -2.61 13.40 -19.39
N GLU A 145 -1.56 14.02 -18.90
CA GLU A 145 -0.30 13.37 -18.57
C GLU A 145 0.09 13.70 -17.14
N MET A 146 0.67 12.74 -16.40
CA MET A 146 1.12 12.95 -15.03
C MET A 146 2.42 12.17 -14.77
N THR A 147 3.35 12.78 -14.04
CA THR A 147 4.51 12.09 -13.46
C THR A 147 4.66 12.47 -11.98
N PRO A 148 4.85 11.49 -11.06
CA PRO A 148 4.92 11.76 -9.63
C PRO A 148 6.35 11.89 -9.11
N THR A 149 6.49 12.60 -8.00
CA THR A 149 7.65 12.58 -7.10
C THR A 149 7.23 11.97 -5.76
N GLU A 150 7.91 12.22 -4.64
CA GLU A 150 7.55 11.62 -3.35
C GLU A 150 6.29 12.30 -2.78
N HIS A 151 6.31 13.62 -2.64
CA HIS A 151 5.23 14.43 -2.05
C HIS A 151 4.46 15.24 -3.10
N ALA A 152 4.80 15.10 -4.38
CA ALA A 152 4.24 15.95 -5.43
C ALA A 152 3.94 15.19 -6.73
N ALA A 153 3.23 15.85 -7.65
CA ALA A 153 3.08 15.43 -9.03
C ALA A 153 3.04 16.61 -9.99
N PHE A 154 3.56 16.37 -11.18
CA PHE A 154 3.51 17.29 -12.30
C PHE A 154 2.51 16.75 -13.31
N PHE A 155 1.46 17.53 -13.61
CA PHE A 155 0.48 17.30 -14.64
C PHE A 155 0.74 18.18 -15.87
N ARG A 156 0.54 17.60 -17.06
CA ARG A 156 0.48 18.31 -18.33
C ARG A 156 -0.85 17.99 -19.01
N PHE A 157 -1.67 19.03 -19.20
CA PHE A 157 -2.92 18.96 -19.92
C PHE A 157 -2.75 19.57 -21.30
N SER A 158 -3.19 18.89 -22.36
CA SER A 158 -3.14 19.43 -23.72
C SER A 158 -4.51 19.43 -24.38
N PHE A 159 -5.06 20.62 -24.54
CA PHE A 159 -6.37 20.86 -25.13
C PHE A 159 -6.28 21.05 -26.65
N PRO A 160 -7.33 20.72 -27.41
CA PRO A 160 -7.36 20.94 -28.85
C PRO A 160 -7.37 22.44 -29.22
N PRO A 161 -7.12 22.80 -30.49
CA PRO A 161 -7.33 24.16 -30.98
C PRO A 161 -8.81 24.58 -30.84
N LYS A 162 -9.08 25.87 -30.63
CA LYS A 162 -10.44 26.47 -30.56
C LYS A 162 -11.30 26.04 -29.37
N VAL A 163 -10.69 25.77 -28.22
CA VAL A 163 -11.47 25.72 -26.97
C VAL A 163 -11.93 27.15 -26.64
N ASN A 164 -13.11 27.54 -27.13
CA ASN A 164 -13.83 28.76 -26.74
C ASN A 164 -14.55 28.54 -25.38
N SER A 165 -13.99 27.71 -24.51
CA SER A 165 -14.72 27.01 -23.46
C SER A 165 -13.93 26.98 -22.16
N THR A 166 -14.67 26.84 -21.07
CA THR A 166 -14.12 26.66 -19.73
C THR A 166 -13.33 25.34 -19.63
N VAL A 167 -12.07 25.42 -19.17
CA VAL A 167 -11.22 24.27 -18.86
C VAL A 167 -11.36 23.95 -17.37
N LEU A 168 -12.24 23.02 -17.03
CA LEU A 168 -12.41 22.53 -15.67
C LEU A 168 -11.20 21.69 -15.25
N VAL A 169 -10.23 22.27 -14.55
CA VAL A 169 -9.31 21.45 -13.78
C VAL A 169 -9.97 21.14 -12.44
N ARG A 170 -10.66 20.00 -12.38
CA ARG A 170 -11.32 19.57 -11.15
C ARG A 170 -10.26 19.14 -10.15
N LEU A 171 -10.09 19.96 -9.11
CA LEU A 171 -9.34 19.63 -7.93
C LEU A 171 -10.31 19.52 -6.74
N PHE A 172 -10.14 18.52 -5.87
CA PHE A 172 -10.72 18.48 -4.50
C PHE A 172 -12.24 18.21 -4.34
N ASP A 173 -12.81 17.33 -5.17
CA ASP A 173 -14.23 16.92 -5.12
C ASP A 173 -14.66 16.20 -3.81
N TYR A 174 -14.74 16.91 -2.68
CA TYR A 174 -15.31 16.37 -1.44
C TYR A 174 -15.96 17.46 -0.59
N SER A 175 -17.05 17.13 0.10
CA SER A 175 -17.80 18.02 1.01
C SER A 175 -17.00 18.49 2.24
N SER A 176 -15.74 18.07 2.37
CA SER A 176 -14.82 18.35 3.47
C SER A 176 -13.53 19.03 3.01
N SER A 177 -13.46 19.52 1.77
CA SER A 177 -12.38 20.41 1.32
C SER A 177 -12.68 21.87 1.66
N THR A 178 -11.64 22.63 2.01
CA THR A 178 -11.76 24.09 2.14
C THR A 178 -11.84 24.74 0.76
N PRO A 179 -12.45 25.93 0.63
CA PRO A 179 -12.39 26.71 -0.60
C PRO A 179 -10.92 26.93 -1.02
N VAL A 180 -10.66 26.88 -2.32
CA VAL A 180 -9.29 27.08 -2.80
C VAL A 180 -8.96 28.55 -2.82
N VAL A 181 -7.84 28.89 -2.17
CA VAL A 181 -7.23 30.23 -2.19
C VAL A 181 -6.24 30.28 -3.34
N HIS A 182 -6.24 31.40 -4.07
CA HIS A 182 -5.36 31.60 -5.22
C HIS A 182 -4.96 33.05 -5.46
N ASP A 183 -3.89 33.23 -6.22
CA ASP A 183 -3.38 34.53 -6.67
C ASP A 183 -3.43 34.68 -8.20
N GLU A 184 -3.06 35.87 -8.68
CA GLU A 184 -3.02 36.20 -10.12
C GLU A 184 -1.88 35.46 -10.85
N GLU A 185 -0.88 34.99 -10.10
CA GLU A 185 0.26 34.20 -10.59
C GLU A 185 -0.05 32.70 -10.74
N GLY A 186 -1.30 32.27 -10.53
CA GLY A 186 -1.74 30.90 -10.73
C GLY A 186 -1.36 29.95 -9.60
N ARG A 187 -0.98 30.46 -8.43
CA ARG A 187 -0.75 29.63 -7.23
C ARG A 187 -2.06 29.27 -6.58
N LEU A 188 -2.12 28.08 -5.99
CA LEU A 188 -3.30 27.59 -5.28
C LEU A 188 -2.94 26.89 -3.98
N SER A 189 -3.83 27.00 -3.00
CA SER A 189 -3.74 26.30 -1.72
C SER A 189 -5.12 25.83 -1.24
N THR A 190 -5.18 24.61 -0.71
CA THR A 190 -6.35 24.05 -0.04
C THR A 190 -5.95 22.90 0.89
N GLN A 191 -6.93 22.22 1.49
CA GLN A 191 -6.73 21.00 2.27
C GLN A 191 -7.91 20.02 2.11
N THR A 192 -7.65 18.75 2.43
CA THR A 192 -8.66 17.67 2.54
C THR A 192 -8.54 16.98 3.88
N SER A 193 -9.66 16.70 4.53
CA SER A 193 -9.71 15.93 5.78
C SER A 193 -10.36 14.55 5.61
N VAL A 194 -10.60 14.11 4.37
CA VAL A 194 -11.26 12.82 4.10
C VAL A 194 -10.39 11.68 4.62
N ASN A 195 -11.00 10.73 5.34
CA ASN A 195 -10.33 9.57 5.91
C ASN A 195 -11.31 8.45 6.26
N ASN A 196 -10.76 7.27 6.52
CA ASN A 196 -11.46 6.07 7.00
C ASN A 196 -11.13 5.71 8.45
N GLY A 197 -10.90 6.70 9.30
CA GLY A 197 -10.44 6.50 10.68
C GLY A 197 -8.93 6.35 10.78
N GLY A 198 -8.45 6.00 11.98
CA GLY A 198 -7.01 5.99 12.27
C GLY A 198 -6.39 7.38 12.31
N VAL A 199 -7.17 8.43 12.55
CA VAL A 199 -6.70 9.82 12.64
C VAL A 199 -7.34 10.55 13.82
N LEU A 200 -6.64 11.55 14.34
CA LEU A 200 -7.17 12.45 15.37
C LEU A 200 -8.10 13.53 14.78
N PRO A 201 -8.99 14.12 15.61
CA PRO A 201 -9.71 15.33 15.21
C PRO A 201 -8.76 16.43 14.76
N GLY A 202 -9.07 17.08 13.63
CA GLY A 202 -8.23 18.13 13.03
C GLY A 202 -7.20 17.61 12.02
N PHE A 203 -7.12 16.29 11.78
CA PHE A 203 -6.33 15.73 10.69
C PHE A 203 -6.72 16.34 9.34
N ALA A 204 -5.71 16.78 8.58
CA ALA A 204 -5.85 17.27 7.23
C ALA A 204 -4.58 17.01 6.42
N MET A 205 -4.73 16.86 5.12
CA MET A 205 -3.64 17.01 4.17
C MET A 205 -3.73 18.37 3.50
N PHE A 206 -2.66 19.14 3.60
CA PHE A 206 -2.50 20.43 2.95
C PHE A 206 -1.98 20.24 1.54
N ILE A 207 -2.47 21.05 0.61
CA ILE A 207 -2.24 20.88 -0.83
C ILE A 207 -1.90 22.24 -1.43
N ASN A 208 -0.72 22.35 -2.02
CA ASN A 208 -0.26 23.56 -2.68
C ASN A 208 0.11 23.26 -4.12
N GLY A 209 -0.16 24.20 -5.03
CA GLY A 209 0.17 24.03 -6.43
C GLY A 209 0.40 25.33 -7.18
N VAL A 210 0.90 25.18 -8.39
CA VAL A 210 1.11 26.27 -9.35
C VAL A 210 0.63 25.81 -10.72
N ILE A 211 -0.21 26.63 -11.34
CA ILE A 211 -0.75 26.44 -12.69
C ILE A 211 -0.03 27.42 -13.64
N ASP A 212 0.46 26.89 -14.76
CA ASP A 212 1.15 27.66 -15.80
C ASP A 212 0.65 27.26 -17.21
N PRO A 213 0.24 28.20 -18.08
CA PRO A 213 0.07 29.63 -17.80
C PRO A 213 -1.05 29.89 -16.77
N PRO A 214 -1.03 31.02 -16.04
CA PRO A 214 -2.12 31.42 -15.17
C PRO A 214 -3.44 31.51 -15.95
N PRO A 215 -4.57 31.06 -15.38
CA PRO A 215 -5.88 31.16 -16.03
C PRO A 215 -6.35 32.64 -16.06
N ALA A 216 -7.14 32.99 -17.07
CA ALA A 216 -7.76 34.31 -17.16
C ALA A 216 -8.78 34.54 -16.02
N ARG A 217 -9.49 33.48 -15.62
CA ARG A 217 -10.37 33.48 -14.43
C ARG A 217 -10.32 32.13 -13.73
N MET A 218 -10.45 32.17 -12.40
CA MET A 218 -10.60 30.97 -11.58
C MET A 218 -11.82 31.09 -10.67
N ARG A 219 -12.64 30.03 -10.61
CA ARG A 219 -13.91 30.02 -9.85
C ARG A 219 -14.03 28.77 -9.00
N ASN A 220 -14.46 28.94 -7.75
CA ASN A 220 -14.86 27.83 -6.89
C ASN A 220 -16.32 27.46 -7.20
N ILE A 221 -16.59 26.18 -7.50
CA ILE A 221 -17.94 25.65 -7.73
C ILE A 221 -18.02 24.27 -7.08
N ASP A 222 -18.90 24.10 -6.09
CA ASP A 222 -19.16 22.83 -5.39
C ASP A 222 -17.88 22.11 -4.90
N GLY A 223 -16.97 22.87 -4.27
CA GLY A 223 -15.69 22.34 -3.77
C GLY A 223 -14.64 22.05 -4.86
N SER A 224 -14.98 22.27 -6.13
CA SER A 224 -14.07 22.16 -7.28
C SER A 224 -13.61 23.53 -7.78
N ILE A 225 -12.47 23.54 -8.46
CA ILE A 225 -11.96 24.73 -9.15
C ILE A 225 -12.29 24.65 -10.64
N MET A 226 -12.69 25.78 -11.20
CA MET A 226 -12.91 25.99 -12.61
C MET A 226 -11.87 26.98 -13.15
N LEU A 227 -11.08 26.56 -14.13
CA LEU A 227 -10.09 27.41 -14.80
C LEU A 227 -10.65 27.87 -16.14
N GLU A 228 -10.60 29.17 -16.40
CA GLU A 228 -11.01 29.72 -17.69
C GLU A 228 -9.77 30.28 -18.39
N TYR A 229 -9.54 29.84 -19.62
CA TYR A 229 -8.51 30.37 -20.50
C TYR A 229 -9.19 31.10 -21.65
N ASP A 230 -8.58 32.20 -22.08
CA ASP A 230 -9.07 32.92 -23.25
C ASP A 230 -8.89 32.09 -24.53
N ALA A 231 -9.80 32.28 -25.48
CA ALA A 231 -9.73 31.62 -26.78
C ALA A 231 -8.38 31.92 -27.46
N ALA A 232 -7.60 30.88 -27.76
CA ALA A 232 -6.29 31.07 -28.38
C ALA A 232 -6.43 31.75 -29.75
N GLU A 233 -5.87 32.95 -29.91
CA GLU A 233 -5.93 33.75 -31.16
C GLU A 233 -5.24 33.09 -32.39
N ASN A 234 -4.68 31.87 -32.29
CA ASN A 234 -3.78 31.33 -33.32
C ASN A 234 -3.91 29.83 -33.64
N ASN A 235 -5.07 29.18 -33.42
CA ASN A 235 -5.27 27.74 -33.70
C ASN A 235 -4.20 26.80 -33.05
N LYS A 236 -3.49 27.24 -32.01
CA LYS A 236 -2.51 26.41 -31.29
C LYS A 236 -3.22 25.56 -30.23
N ARG A 237 -2.67 24.38 -29.94
CA ARG A 237 -3.08 23.59 -28.76
C ARG A 237 -2.70 24.36 -27.50
N LEU A 238 -3.64 24.51 -26.57
CA LEU A 238 -3.34 25.03 -25.23
C LEU A 238 -2.70 23.91 -24.40
N SER A 239 -1.51 24.18 -23.86
CA SER A 239 -0.84 23.29 -22.90
C SER A 239 -0.86 23.96 -21.53
N VAL A 240 -1.43 23.28 -20.55
CA VAL A 240 -1.50 23.74 -19.15
C VAL A 240 -0.70 22.79 -18.30
N HIS A 241 0.13 23.35 -17.44
CA HIS A 241 0.99 22.67 -16.49
C HIS A 241 0.46 22.90 -15.09
N LEU A 242 0.20 21.83 -14.34
CA LEU A 242 -0.12 21.91 -12.92
C LEU A 242 0.96 21.17 -12.14
N ARG A 243 1.67 21.87 -11.27
CA ARG A 243 2.53 21.26 -10.26
C ARG A 243 1.78 21.28 -8.95
N ILE A 244 1.72 20.16 -8.26
CA ILE A 244 1.00 20.06 -6.99
C ILE A 244 1.82 19.25 -6.00
N ALA A 245 1.91 19.71 -4.76
CA ALA A 245 2.56 19.01 -3.66
C ALA A 245 1.65 19.01 -2.43
N THR A 246 1.88 18.03 -1.56
CA THR A 246 1.09 17.84 -0.35
C THR A 246 1.96 17.82 0.89
N SER A 247 1.33 17.97 2.06
CA SER A 247 1.95 17.82 3.37
C SER A 247 0.88 17.41 4.38
N PHE A 248 1.23 16.60 5.38
CA PHE A 248 0.38 16.39 6.56
C PHE A 248 0.69 17.38 7.69
N ILE A 249 1.73 18.20 7.54
CA ILE A 249 2.18 19.16 8.56
C ILE A 249 1.48 20.52 8.41
N SER A 250 1.60 21.16 7.25
CA SER A 250 1.06 22.53 7.04
C SER A 250 1.04 22.94 5.56
N ASN A 251 0.39 24.06 5.26
CA ASN A 251 0.47 24.69 3.94
C ASN A 251 1.90 25.14 3.61
N GLU A 252 2.61 25.71 4.59
CA GLU A 252 3.99 26.15 4.44
C GLU A 252 4.90 24.97 4.10
N GLN A 253 4.71 23.83 4.77
CA GLN A 253 5.47 22.61 4.46
C GLN A 253 5.13 22.06 3.07
N ALA A 254 3.86 22.08 2.64
CA ALA A 254 3.49 21.70 1.27
C ALA A 254 4.15 22.61 0.22
N GLN A 255 4.35 23.89 0.50
CA GLN A 255 5.12 24.81 -0.38
C GLN A 255 6.61 24.46 -0.40
N VAL A 256 7.20 24.08 0.74
CA VAL A 256 8.58 23.56 0.80
C VAL A 256 8.71 22.31 -0.06
N ASN A 257 7.80 21.34 0.07
CA ASN A 257 7.79 20.12 -0.74
C ASN A 257 7.68 20.44 -2.24
N LEU A 258 6.79 21.38 -2.61
CA LEU A 258 6.63 21.83 -3.99
C LEU A 258 7.91 22.44 -4.58
N ALA A 259 8.55 23.35 -3.84
CA ALA A 259 9.76 24.03 -4.28
C ALA A 259 10.96 23.08 -4.41
N ARG A 260 11.06 22.09 -3.52
CA ARG A 260 12.12 21.08 -3.52
C ARG A 260 11.96 20.07 -4.65
N GLU A 261 10.76 19.52 -4.82
CA GLU A 261 10.54 18.38 -5.71
C GLU A 261 10.18 18.79 -7.13
N LEU A 262 9.48 19.91 -7.32
CA LEU A 262 9.04 20.38 -8.63
C LEU A 262 9.51 21.82 -8.91
N PRO A 263 10.82 22.12 -8.89
CA PRO A 263 11.32 23.44 -9.20
C PRO A 263 10.89 23.90 -10.61
N LEU A 264 10.51 25.17 -10.71
CA LEU A 264 9.96 25.76 -11.95
C LEU A 264 10.94 25.74 -13.13
N CYS A 265 12.25 25.62 -12.87
CA CYS A 265 13.29 25.59 -13.90
C CYS A 265 13.41 24.26 -14.67
N LYS A 266 12.81 23.17 -14.18
CA LYS A 266 12.82 21.86 -14.86
C LYS A 266 11.50 21.61 -15.58
N ASN A 267 11.54 21.03 -16.78
CA ASN A 267 10.32 20.74 -17.56
C ASN A 267 9.71 19.37 -17.22
N PHE A 268 8.48 19.13 -17.69
CA PHE A 268 7.73 17.89 -17.44
C PHE A 268 8.47 16.61 -17.87
N ASP A 269 9.02 16.59 -19.10
CA ASP A 269 9.64 15.39 -19.65
C ASP A 269 10.93 15.00 -18.89
N THR A 270 11.59 15.97 -18.24
CA THR A 270 12.71 15.72 -17.32
C THR A 270 12.25 14.87 -16.13
N PHE A 271 11.11 15.22 -15.51
CA PHE A 271 10.57 14.47 -14.37
C PHE A 271 10.08 13.07 -14.76
N VAL A 272 9.54 12.91 -15.98
CA VAL A 272 9.21 11.59 -16.53
C VAL A 272 10.45 10.71 -16.57
N LYS A 273 11.57 11.23 -17.07
CA LYS A 273 12.83 10.49 -17.17
C LYS A 273 13.44 10.18 -15.80
N GLU A 274 13.49 11.16 -14.90
CA GLU A 274 13.90 10.94 -13.50
C GLU A 274 13.01 9.89 -12.82
N GLY A 275 11.72 9.90 -13.14
CA GLY A 275 10.72 8.87 -12.83
C GLY A 275 11.15 7.46 -13.19
N GLU A 276 11.41 7.30 -14.48
CA GLU A 276 11.86 6.05 -15.07
C GLU A 276 13.18 5.57 -14.45
N ASP A 277 14.16 6.45 -14.31
CA ASP A 277 15.50 6.11 -13.85
C ASP A 277 15.51 5.61 -12.39
N VAL A 278 14.66 6.17 -11.52
CA VAL A 278 14.49 5.68 -10.14
C VAL A 278 13.94 4.25 -10.13
N TRP A 279 12.88 3.98 -10.91
CA TRP A 279 12.34 2.63 -10.99
C TRP A 279 13.28 1.65 -11.66
N GLN A 280 13.94 2.07 -12.74
CA GLN A 280 14.93 1.26 -13.43
C GLN A 280 16.06 0.86 -12.47
N THR A 281 16.55 1.79 -11.65
CA THR A 281 17.60 1.52 -10.66
C THR A 281 17.14 0.47 -9.64
N ARG A 282 15.93 0.60 -9.08
CA ARG A 282 15.41 -0.38 -8.10
C ARG A 282 15.13 -1.74 -8.73
N LEU A 283 14.53 -1.78 -9.92
CA LEU A 283 14.21 -3.05 -10.60
C LEU A 283 15.47 -3.76 -11.11
N SER A 284 16.53 -3.03 -11.45
CA SER A 284 17.84 -3.59 -11.85
C SER A 284 18.59 -4.31 -10.73
N LEU A 285 18.09 -4.30 -9.48
CA LEU A 285 18.69 -5.08 -8.39
C LEU A 285 18.63 -6.59 -8.64
N VAL A 286 17.64 -7.05 -9.40
CA VAL A 286 17.55 -8.43 -9.86
C VAL A 286 17.35 -8.42 -11.36
N THR A 287 18.36 -8.87 -12.09
CA THR A 287 18.32 -8.99 -13.55
C THR A 287 18.31 -10.44 -13.99
N TYR A 288 17.58 -10.73 -15.06
CA TYR A 288 17.58 -12.03 -15.73
C TYR A 288 18.21 -11.89 -17.11
N ASP A 289 18.79 -12.98 -17.63
CA ASP A 289 19.11 -13.06 -19.05
C ASP A 289 17.80 -13.08 -19.87
N THR A 290 17.45 -11.92 -20.41
CA THR A 290 16.19 -11.69 -21.14
C THR A 290 16.10 -12.49 -22.44
N VAL A 291 17.22 -13.00 -22.97
CA VAL A 291 17.22 -13.83 -24.18
C VAL A 291 16.71 -15.24 -23.89
N GLN A 292 16.82 -15.70 -22.63
CA GLN A 292 16.48 -17.07 -22.22
C GLN A 292 15.11 -17.19 -21.54
N GLN A 293 14.52 -16.07 -21.07
CA GLN A 293 13.29 -16.09 -20.28
C GLN A 293 12.07 -15.68 -21.10
N ASN A 294 10.95 -16.38 -20.92
CA ASN A 294 9.68 -15.99 -21.52
C ASN A 294 9.23 -14.61 -20.99
N SER A 295 8.83 -13.72 -21.88
CA SER A 295 8.29 -12.38 -21.57
C SER A 295 7.22 -12.37 -20.45
N ASN A 296 6.38 -13.40 -20.33
CA ASN A 296 5.37 -13.49 -19.27
C ASN A 296 5.99 -13.65 -17.88
N PHE A 297 7.08 -14.42 -17.76
CA PHE A 297 7.79 -14.57 -16.49
C PHE A 297 8.38 -13.23 -16.05
N LEU A 298 9.05 -12.51 -16.95
CA LEU A 298 9.64 -11.19 -16.67
C LEU A 298 8.56 -10.18 -16.26
N ARG A 299 7.42 -10.16 -16.97
CA ARG A 299 6.28 -9.31 -16.60
C ARG A 299 5.77 -9.61 -15.20
N THR A 300 5.52 -10.89 -14.88
CA THR A 300 5.07 -11.29 -13.54
C THR A 300 6.09 -10.92 -12.48
N PHE A 301 7.37 -11.21 -12.69
CA PHE A 301 8.44 -10.93 -11.73
C PHE A 301 8.56 -9.43 -11.45
N TYR A 302 8.80 -8.60 -12.47
CA TYR A 302 9.01 -7.17 -12.26
C TYR A 302 7.73 -6.45 -11.81
N THR A 303 6.55 -6.96 -12.15
CA THR A 303 5.29 -6.46 -11.59
C THR A 303 5.19 -6.74 -10.08
N ASN A 304 5.54 -7.95 -9.63
CA ASN A 304 5.56 -8.25 -8.20
C ASN A 304 6.66 -7.47 -7.47
N PHE A 305 7.84 -7.34 -8.07
CA PHE A 305 8.93 -6.53 -7.51
C PHE A 305 8.48 -5.07 -7.33
N TYR A 306 7.85 -4.47 -8.35
CA TYR A 306 7.22 -3.17 -8.24
C TYR A 306 6.24 -3.08 -7.05
N ARG A 307 5.33 -4.06 -6.89
CA ARG A 307 4.36 -4.09 -5.79
C ARG A 307 5.01 -4.15 -4.41
N THR A 308 6.13 -4.88 -4.27
CA THR A 308 6.88 -4.95 -2.99
C THR A 308 7.51 -3.63 -2.56
N MET A 309 7.58 -2.65 -3.48
CA MET A 309 8.21 -1.36 -3.28
C MET A 309 7.20 -0.23 -3.07
N LEU A 310 5.92 -0.55 -2.79
CA LEU A 310 4.87 0.44 -2.56
C LEU A 310 4.55 0.64 -1.08
N PHE A 311 4.59 -0.41 -0.27
CA PHE A 311 4.18 -0.39 1.13
C PHE A 311 5.20 -1.17 2.00
N PRO A 312 5.37 -0.81 3.28
CA PRO A 312 4.73 0.31 4.00
C PRO A 312 5.19 1.68 3.50
N ARG A 313 4.39 2.72 3.72
CA ARG A 313 4.71 4.10 3.34
C ARG A 313 5.50 4.82 4.43
N LEU A 314 6.36 5.75 4.03
CA LEU A 314 7.00 6.73 4.91
C LEU A 314 6.30 8.09 4.83
N LEU A 315 6.03 8.70 5.99
CA LEU A 315 5.36 10.00 6.13
C LEU A 315 6.31 11.13 6.58
N GLY A 316 7.63 10.88 6.59
CA GLY A 316 8.62 11.91 6.90
C GLY A 316 8.72 12.97 5.79
N GLU A 317 8.75 14.23 6.21
CA GLU A 317 8.89 15.41 5.35
C GLU A 317 10.13 16.21 5.76
N TYR A 318 10.86 16.77 4.79
CA TYR A 318 12.03 17.61 5.07
C TYR A 318 11.64 19.08 5.12
N ASP A 319 11.97 19.76 6.22
CA ASP A 319 11.76 21.20 6.35
C ASP A 319 12.72 22.03 5.47
N GLN A 320 12.57 23.35 5.52
CA GLN A 320 13.45 24.30 4.80
C GLN A 320 14.94 24.21 5.18
N ASN A 321 15.26 23.64 6.35
CA ASN A 321 16.61 23.45 6.87
C ASN A 321 17.15 22.03 6.66
N ASN A 322 16.47 21.21 5.83
CA ASN A 322 16.77 19.78 5.62
C ASN A 322 16.67 18.94 6.90
N GLN A 323 15.86 19.35 7.88
CA GLN A 323 15.54 18.51 9.03
C GLN A 323 14.33 17.66 8.72
N LEU A 324 14.43 16.37 8.99
CA LEU A 324 13.35 15.41 8.81
C LEU A 324 12.41 15.43 10.01
N GLY A 325 11.12 15.51 9.74
CA GLY A 325 10.07 15.33 10.75
C GLY A 325 8.76 14.91 10.11
N HIS A 326 7.78 14.55 10.92
CA HIS A 326 6.47 14.11 10.44
C HIS A 326 5.34 14.63 11.32
N TYR A 327 4.13 14.66 10.78
CA TYR A 327 2.92 14.84 11.55
C TYR A 327 2.52 13.50 12.21
N SER A 328 2.52 13.48 13.54
CA SER A 328 2.10 12.33 14.33
C SER A 328 0.60 12.16 14.29
N VAL A 329 0.13 11.09 13.63
CA VAL A 329 -1.30 10.73 13.60
C VAL A 329 -1.82 10.21 14.95
N TYR A 330 -0.93 9.96 15.91
CA TYR A 330 -1.24 9.48 17.26
C TYR A 330 -1.31 10.60 18.30
N THR A 331 -0.56 11.70 18.09
CA THR A 331 -0.47 12.82 19.06
C THR A 331 -0.90 14.17 18.51
N GLY A 332 -1.01 14.32 17.18
CA GLY A 332 -1.38 15.57 16.50
C GLY A 332 -0.25 16.60 16.47
N LYS A 333 0.99 16.20 16.79
CA LYS A 333 2.17 17.07 16.85
C LYS A 333 3.11 16.78 15.68
N VAL A 334 3.93 17.77 15.34
CA VAL A 334 5.10 17.57 14.48
C VAL A 334 6.27 17.11 15.34
N VAL A 335 6.88 15.97 15.00
CA VAL A 335 8.03 15.43 15.73
C VAL A 335 9.16 15.05 14.76
N PRO A 336 10.43 15.02 15.22
CA PRO A 336 11.56 14.66 14.36
C PRO A 336 11.53 13.19 13.92
N GLY A 337 12.14 12.90 12.76
CA GLY A 337 12.33 11.55 12.24
C GLY A 337 11.21 11.04 11.35
N GLU A 338 11.29 9.77 10.95
CA GLU A 338 10.31 9.10 10.09
C GLU A 338 9.04 8.68 10.83
N LEU A 339 7.98 8.41 10.07
CA LEU A 339 6.80 7.66 10.52
C LEU A 339 6.40 6.66 9.45
N ALA A 340 6.21 5.40 9.83
CA ALA A 340 5.80 4.34 8.93
C ALA A 340 4.29 4.07 9.05
N THR A 341 3.64 3.74 7.93
CA THR A 341 2.19 3.50 7.87
C THR A 341 1.80 2.61 6.69
N ASP A 342 0.50 2.36 6.53
CA ASP A 342 -0.14 1.70 5.38
C ASP A 342 0.31 0.26 5.21
N SER A 343 0.36 -0.44 6.34
CA SER A 343 0.73 -1.85 6.37
C SER A 343 0.06 -2.55 7.54
N GLY A 344 -0.39 -3.77 7.24
CA GLY A 344 -0.73 -4.77 8.23
C GLY A 344 0.45 -5.67 8.50
N PHE A 345 0.90 -5.73 9.76
CA PHE A 345 1.99 -6.64 10.08
C PHE A 345 1.61 -8.10 9.84
N TRP A 346 0.36 -8.51 10.09
CA TRP A 346 -0.13 -9.88 9.90
C TRP A 346 0.10 -10.41 8.46
N ASP A 347 0.05 -9.51 7.47
CA ASP A 347 0.39 -9.81 6.08
C ASP A 347 1.90 -9.67 5.85
N ALA A 348 2.45 -8.50 6.18
CA ALA A 348 3.77 -8.06 5.74
C ALA A 348 4.94 -8.79 6.43
N TYR A 349 4.76 -9.28 7.67
CA TYR A 349 5.85 -9.91 8.44
C TYR A 349 6.44 -11.14 7.73
N ARG A 350 5.60 -11.85 6.96
CA ARG A 350 5.91 -13.14 6.35
C ARG A 350 7.04 -13.04 5.33
N THR A 351 7.04 -11.98 4.53
CA THR A 351 7.94 -11.86 3.37
C THR A 351 8.41 -10.44 3.08
N VAL A 352 7.61 -9.41 3.35
CA VAL A 352 7.92 -8.03 2.93
C VAL A 352 9.19 -7.53 3.60
N TYR A 353 9.27 -7.53 4.93
CA TYR A 353 10.44 -7.01 5.65
C TYR A 353 11.73 -7.81 5.39
N LEU A 354 11.60 -9.14 5.26
CA LEU A 354 12.70 -10.02 4.85
C LEU A 354 13.21 -9.64 3.45
N TRP A 355 12.31 -9.46 2.49
CA TRP A 355 12.65 -9.01 1.14
C TRP A 355 13.33 -7.63 1.15
N LEU A 356 12.80 -6.67 1.90
CA LEU A 356 13.38 -5.33 2.00
C LEU A 356 14.80 -5.35 2.57
N SER A 357 15.15 -6.30 3.44
CA SER A 357 16.52 -6.41 3.94
C SER A 357 17.57 -6.75 2.89
N VAL A 358 17.12 -7.26 1.73
CA VAL A 358 17.96 -7.57 0.58
C VAL A 358 17.77 -6.49 -0.49
N ALA A 359 16.53 -6.15 -0.81
CA ALA A 359 16.20 -5.30 -1.96
C ALA A 359 16.21 -3.79 -1.67
N ALA A 360 15.99 -3.37 -0.42
CA ALA A 360 16.00 -1.95 -0.05
C ALA A 360 16.40 -1.77 1.43
N PRO A 361 17.63 -2.16 1.82
CA PRO A 361 18.07 -2.04 3.20
C PRO A 361 18.08 -0.60 3.71
N ASP A 362 18.28 0.38 2.80
CA ASP A 362 18.18 1.81 3.08
C ASP A 362 16.76 2.25 3.49
N ILE A 363 15.74 1.62 2.88
CA ILE A 363 14.34 1.89 3.22
C ILE A 363 13.93 1.12 4.47
N LEU A 364 14.42 -0.12 4.64
CA LEU A 364 14.12 -0.92 5.83
C LEU A 364 14.54 -0.20 7.12
N ASP A 365 15.71 0.47 7.12
CA ASP A 365 16.20 1.23 8.28
C ASP A 365 15.22 2.35 8.67
N ARG A 366 14.79 3.16 7.68
CA ARG A 366 13.78 4.23 7.85
C ARG A 366 12.43 3.70 8.28
N LEU A 367 11.99 2.56 7.76
CA LEU A 367 10.73 1.93 8.15
C LEU A 367 10.77 1.46 9.61
N LEU A 368 11.87 0.84 10.05
CA LEU A 368 12.03 0.41 11.44
C LEU A 368 12.07 1.62 12.38
N GLU A 369 12.75 2.71 12.01
CA GLU A 369 12.66 3.98 12.72
C GLU A 369 11.22 4.50 12.81
N GLY A 370 10.52 4.54 11.68
CA GLY A 370 9.13 4.99 11.62
C GLY A 370 8.17 4.18 12.49
N TRP A 371 8.36 2.85 12.58
CA TRP A 371 7.57 2.01 13.47
C TRP A 371 7.94 2.18 14.95
N VAL A 372 9.21 2.44 15.26
CA VAL A 372 9.65 2.78 16.63
C VAL A 372 9.04 4.11 17.08
N ASN A 373 9.01 5.11 16.19
CA ASN A 373 8.34 6.38 16.46
C ASN A 373 6.84 6.19 16.64
N ALA A 374 6.18 5.40 15.78
CA ALA A 374 4.78 5.02 15.97
C ALA A 374 4.52 4.38 17.34
N TYR A 375 5.39 3.47 17.79
CA TYR A 375 5.30 2.90 19.15
C TYR A 375 5.46 3.96 20.25
N LYS A 376 6.44 4.85 20.14
CA LYS A 376 6.69 5.91 21.14
C LYS A 376 5.51 6.89 21.24
N GLU A 377 4.84 7.16 20.13
CA GLU A 377 3.74 8.11 20.03
C GLU A 377 2.37 7.51 20.38
N ALA A 378 2.12 6.27 19.96
CA ALA A 378 0.89 5.54 20.27
C ALA A 378 0.94 4.80 21.60
N GLU A 379 2.12 4.75 22.23
CA GLU A 379 2.49 3.92 23.39
C GLU A 379 2.42 2.40 23.14
N TRP A 380 1.98 1.96 21.97
CA TRP A 380 1.86 0.56 21.56
C TRP A 380 2.23 0.44 20.09
N LEU A 381 2.83 -0.68 19.71
CA LEU A 381 3.14 -0.90 18.30
C LEU A 381 1.81 -1.13 17.54
N PRO A 382 1.54 -0.40 16.45
CA PRO A 382 0.35 -0.63 15.64
C PRO A 382 0.33 -2.05 15.04
N THR A 383 -0.85 -2.65 14.91
CA THR A 383 -1.02 -3.98 14.26
C THR A 383 -1.34 -3.83 12.78
N TRP A 384 -2.25 -2.90 12.45
CA TRP A 384 -2.47 -2.32 11.14
C TRP A 384 -2.48 -0.81 11.30
N ALA A 385 -1.66 -0.11 10.52
CA ALA A 385 -1.65 1.34 10.47
C ALA A 385 -2.17 1.83 9.11
N SER A 386 -3.15 2.76 9.11
CA SER A 386 -3.56 3.53 7.93
C SER A 386 -4.45 4.75 8.29
N PRO A 387 -3.88 5.95 8.51
CA PRO A 387 -2.46 6.15 8.80
C PRO A 387 -2.09 5.77 10.24
N GLY A 388 -3.00 5.97 11.21
CA GLY A 388 -2.87 5.48 12.58
C GLY A 388 -3.45 4.07 12.74
N GLN A 389 -3.54 3.60 13.99
CA GLN A 389 -4.04 2.25 14.30
C GLN A 389 -5.44 2.00 13.76
N ARG A 390 -5.62 0.84 13.14
CA ARG A 390 -6.88 0.31 12.63
C ARG A 390 -7.11 -1.08 13.23
N GLY A 391 -8.35 -1.39 13.59
CA GLY A 391 -8.75 -2.67 14.18
C GLY A 391 -8.76 -3.83 13.18
N SER A 392 -7.58 -4.16 12.65
CA SER A 392 -7.31 -5.20 11.66
C SER A 392 -5.84 -5.63 11.82
N MET A 393 -5.37 -6.82 11.47
CA MET A 393 -6.02 -8.11 11.67
C MET A 393 -5.62 -8.60 13.08
N VAL A 394 -5.53 -9.91 13.29
CA VAL A 394 -5.16 -10.52 14.58
C VAL A 394 -3.65 -10.55 14.83
N GLY A 395 -3.27 -10.82 16.08
CA GLY A 395 -1.87 -10.93 16.48
C GLY A 395 -1.15 -9.58 16.59
N THR A 396 0.02 -9.60 17.22
CA THR A 396 0.96 -8.46 17.27
C THR A 396 2.15 -8.77 16.37
N MET A 397 1.92 -8.99 15.07
CA MET A 397 2.98 -9.53 14.18
C MET A 397 4.13 -8.55 13.88
N GLY A 398 3.99 -7.29 14.32
CA GLY A 398 5.12 -6.35 14.43
C GLY A 398 6.21 -6.87 15.38
N ASP A 399 5.82 -7.68 16.37
CA ASP A 399 6.73 -8.37 17.29
C ASP A 399 7.73 -9.25 16.54
N VAL A 400 7.24 -9.98 15.52
CA VAL A 400 8.08 -10.86 14.71
C VAL A 400 9.05 -10.04 13.88
N VAL A 401 8.61 -8.90 13.33
CA VAL A 401 9.46 -8.01 12.53
C VAL A 401 10.56 -7.38 13.39
N PHE A 402 10.22 -6.77 14.52
CA PHE A 402 11.18 -6.14 15.43
C PHE A 402 12.11 -7.17 16.08
N GLY A 403 11.58 -8.30 16.54
CA GLY A 403 12.40 -9.36 17.10
C GLY A 403 13.36 -9.95 16.08
N TRP A 404 12.92 -10.19 14.84
CA TRP A 404 13.83 -10.59 13.75
C TRP A 404 14.88 -9.52 13.45
N ALA A 405 14.50 -8.24 13.40
CA ALA A 405 15.44 -7.14 13.16
C ALA A 405 16.56 -7.12 14.22
N ILE A 406 16.21 -7.31 15.50
CA ILE A 406 17.18 -7.44 16.60
C ILE A 406 18.09 -8.65 16.40
N ILE A 407 17.52 -9.83 16.12
CA ILE A 407 18.29 -11.09 15.93
C ILE A 407 19.26 -10.96 14.75
N ALA A 408 18.79 -10.40 13.64
CA ALA A 408 19.53 -10.19 12.41
C ALA A 408 20.43 -8.94 12.44
N ASN A 409 20.49 -8.24 13.58
CA ASN A 409 21.28 -7.02 13.80
C ASN A 409 21.00 -5.93 12.74
N LYS A 410 19.73 -5.76 12.38
CA LYS A 410 19.23 -4.67 11.54
C LYS A 410 18.97 -3.47 12.44
N THR A 411 19.44 -2.29 12.02
CA THR A 411 19.18 -1.02 12.72
C THR A 411 19.54 -1.09 14.22
N PRO A 412 20.79 -1.50 14.58
CA PRO A 412 21.15 -1.82 15.96
C PRO A 412 21.00 -0.65 16.94
N HIS A 413 21.03 0.58 16.46
CA HIS A 413 20.81 1.78 17.27
C HIS A 413 19.37 1.91 17.81
N LEU A 414 18.42 1.15 17.26
CA LEU A 414 17.03 1.08 17.73
C LEU A 414 16.70 -0.22 18.48
N ALA A 415 17.68 -1.09 18.74
CA ALA A 415 17.42 -2.43 19.30
C ALA A 415 16.71 -2.38 20.66
N ASP A 416 17.08 -1.45 21.53
CA ASP A 416 16.47 -1.29 22.86
C ASP A 416 15.02 -0.78 22.76
N ASP A 417 14.75 0.17 21.86
CA ASP A 417 13.41 0.70 21.62
C ASP A 417 12.49 -0.36 20.98
N MET A 418 13.00 -1.10 19.98
CA MET A 418 12.29 -2.22 19.37
C MET A 418 11.98 -3.30 20.42
N TYR A 419 12.95 -3.64 21.28
CA TYR A 419 12.74 -4.62 22.34
C TYR A 419 11.71 -4.14 23.37
N ALA A 420 11.74 -2.86 23.76
CA ALA A 420 10.75 -2.27 24.66
C ALA A 420 9.32 -2.38 24.11
N ALA A 421 9.13 -2.17 22.80
CA ALA A 421 7.85 -2.32 22.14
C ALA A 421 7.32 -3.76 22.22
N ILE A 422 8.08 -4.74 21.71
CA ILE A 422 7.64 -6.14 21.63
C ILE A 422 7.52 -6.79 23.01
N ARG A 423 8.35 -6.36 23.97
CA ARG A 423 8.24 -6.80 25.37
C ARG A 423 6.94 -6.31 26.00
N LYS A 424 6.49 -5.09 25.69
CA LYS A 424 5.22 -4.56 26.19
C LYS A 424 4.07 -5.42 25.68
N ASP A 425 4.04 -5.75 24.39
CA ASP A 425 3.03 -6.64 23.80
C ASP A 425 3.00 -8.03 24.43
N ALA A 426 4.16 -8.58 24.78
CA ALA A 426 4.25 -9.92 25.35
C ALA A 426 3.82 -10.04 26.83
N PHE A 427 3.88 -8.94 27.60
CA PHE A 427 3.75 -8.99 29.08
C PHE A 427 2.74 -8.03 29.69
N VAL A 428 2.28 -7.01 28.96
CA VAL A 428 1.35 -6.00 29.48
C VAL A 428 -0.03 -6.23 28.88
N GLU A 429 -1.06 -6.27 29.71
CA GLU A 429 -2.44 -6.33 29.24
C GLU A 429 -2.78 -5.06 28.46
N ARG A 430 -3.39 -5.23 27.29
CA ARG A 430 -3.89 -4.09 26.52
C ARG A 430 -4.95 -3.32 27.31
N PRO A 431 -5.10 -2.00 27.07
CA PRO A 431 -6.23 -1.26 27.63
C PRO A 431 -7.57 -1.88 27.22
N LYS A 432 -8.59 -1.71 28.06
CA LYS A 432 -9.95 -2.15 27.73
C LYS A 432 -10.42 -1.41 26.47
N ASN A 433 -11.11 -2.13 25.57
CA ASN A 433 -11.62 -1.60 24.30
C ASN A 433 -10.54 -1.07 23.33
N SER A 434 -9.28 -1.52 23.45
CA SER A 434 -8.13 -0.85 22.81
C SER A 434 -7.90 -0.98 21.29
N GLN A 435 -8.11 -2.04 20.53
CA GLN A 435 -7.45 -2.27 19.20
C GLN A 435 -5.91 -2.42 19.24
N PHE A 436 -5.18 -1.83 20.18
CA PHE A 436 -3.75 -2.14 20.36
C PHE A 436 -3.53 -3.36 21.23
N GLY A 437 -2.36 -3.98 21.08
CA GLY A 437 -1.85 -5.04 21.92
C GLY A 437 -2.60 -6.36 21.83
N ARG A 438 -2.13 -7.35 22.61
CA ARG A 438 -2.62 -8.72 22.56
C ARG A 438 -3.99 -8.88 23.22
N GLU A 439 -5.00 -9.12 22.41
CA GLU A 439 -6.33 -9.49 22.89
C GLU A 439 -6.37 -10.94 23.39
N GLY A 440 -6.71 -11.12 24.67
CA GLY A 440 -6.72 -12.45 25.31
C GLY A 440 -5.38 -12.86 25.93
N LEU A 441 -4.44 -11.92 26.13
CA LEU A 441 -3.10 -12.20 26.68
C LEU A 441 -3.14 -12.94 28.02
N GLY A 442 -4.02 -12.55 28.94
CA GLY A 442 -4.11 -13.18 30.26
C GLY A 442 -4.53 -14.64 30.18
N ALA A 443 -5.55 -14.95 29.36
CA ALA A 443 -5.99 -16.32 29.16
C ALA A 443 -4.89 -17.17 28.49
N TYR A 444 -4.26 -16.62 27.45
CA TYR A 444 -3.12 -17.23 26.77
C TYR A 444 -1.94 -17.49 27.72
N SER A 445 -1.60 -16.54 28.59
CA SER A 445 -0.48 -16.65 29.53
C SER A 445 -0.74 -17.68 30.64
N GLU A 446 -1.99 -17.80 31.08
CA GLU A 446 -2.38 -18.77 32.11
C GLU A 446 -2.50 -20.20 31.55
N ARG A 447 -3.03 -20.36 30.33
CA ARG A 447 -3.47 -21.65 29.79
C ARG A 447 -2.63 -22.18 28.62
N GLY A 448 -1.85 -21.32 27.96
CA GLY A 448 -1.22 -21.61 26.67
C GLY A 448 -2.16 -21.42 25.46
N TYR A 449 -3.45 -21.16 25.67
CA TYR A 449 -4.43 -20.95 24.62
C TYR A 449 -5.51 -19.95 25.04
N ILE A 450 -6.24 -19.40 24.07
CA ILE A 450 -7.39 -18.53 24.32
C ILE A 450 -8.66 -19.39 24.18
N PRO A 451 -9.52 -19.47 25.20
CA PRO A 451 -10.71 -20.30 25.13
C PRO A 451 -11.79 -19.67 24.25
N VAL A 452 -12.57 -20.52 23.57
CA VAL A 452 -13.79 -20.09 22.86
C VAL A 452 -14.88 -19.62 23.83
N ARG A 453 -15.97 -19.05 23.28
CA ARG A 453 -17.08 -18.46 24.06
C ARG A 453 -16.61 -17.43 25.09
N SER A 454 -15.43 -16.86 24.85
CA SER A 454 -14.91 -15.71 25.57
C SER A 454 -15.34 -14.42 24.87
N SER A 455 -14.88 -13.27 25.37
CA SER A 455 -15.07 -12.00 24.66
C SER A 455 -14.12 -11.82 23.47
N VAL A 456 -13.34 -12.85 23.11
CA VAL A 456 -12.29 -12.80 22.07
C VAL A 456 -12.70 -13.71 20.91
N SER A 457 -12.59 -13.20 19.68
CA SER A 457 -12.79 -13.94 18.43
C SER A 457 -11.47 -14.51 17.90
N GLU A 458 -11.54 -15.41 16.91
CA GLU A 458 -10.38 -15.95 16.18
C GLU A 458 -9.31 -16.55 17.11
N VAL A 459 -9.77 -17.26 18.14
CA VAL A 459 -8.95 -17.59 19.32
C VAL A 459 -7.76 -18.50 19.01
N VAL A 460 -7.91 -19.42 18.04
CA VAL A 460 -6.82 -20.32 17.63
C VAL A 460 -5.78 -19.56 16.83
N SER A 461 -6.20 -18.72 15.87
CA SER A 461 -5.31 -17.86 15.09
C SER A 461 -4.50 -16.93 15.98
N ARG A 462 -5.15 -16.26 16.94
CA ARG A 462 -4.47 -15.37 17.91
C ARG A 462 -3.48 -16.13 18.78
N GLY A 463 -3.87 -17.28 19.34
CA GLY A 463 -2.99 -18.09 20.17
C GLY A 463 -1.72 -18.53 19.43
N LEU A 464 -1.87 -18.96 18.16
CA LEU A 464 -0.74 -19.38 17.33
C LEU A 464 0.14 -18.20 16.89
N ASN A 465 -0.46 -17.04 16.58
CA ASN A 465 0.29 -15.82 16.31
C ASN A 465 1.09 -15.35 17.53
N PHE A 466 0.50 -15.44 18.74
CA PHE A 466 1.22 -15.12 19.97
C PHE A 466 2.36 -16.10 20.25
N ALA A 467 2.18 -17.39 19.94
CA ALA A 467 3.25 -18.39 20.09
C ALA A 467 4.43 -18.10 19.15
N GLU A 468 4.15 -17.74 17.90
CA GLU A 468 5.19 -17.33 16.96
C GLU A 468 5.90 -16.05 17.44
N ALA A 469 5.14 -15.02 17.80
CA ALA A 469 5.70 -13.77 18.33
C ALA A 469 6.58 -14.04 19.57
N ASP A 470 6.09 -14.81 20.55
CA ASP A 470 6.85 -15.17 21.75
C ASP A 470 8.16 -15.88 21.44
N SER A 471 8.18 -16.81 20.47
CA SER A 471 9.40 -17.52 20.08
C SER A 471 10.47 -16.57 19.55
N VAL A 472 10.08 -15.58 18.76
CA VAL A 472 10.98 -14.59 18.16
C VAL A 472 11.42 -13.56 19.20
N ILE A 473 10.51 -13.10 20.06
CA ILE A 473 10.84 -12.21 21.18
C ILE A 473 11.80 -12.91 22.15
N ALA A 474 11.65 -14.21 22.39
CA ALA A 474 12.56 -14.97 23.25
C ALA A 474 13.99 -14.99 22.69
N ALA A 475 14.14 -15.16 21.38
CA ALA A 475 15.43 -15.10 20.70
C ALA A 475 16.03 -13.69 20.72
N ALA A 476 15.22 -12.65 20.51
CA ALA A 476 15.65 -11.26 20.64
C ALA A 476 16.07 -10.90 22.08
N ALA A 477 15.29 -11.31 23.07
CA ALA A 477 15.60 -11.15 24.49
C ALA A 477 16.93 -11.81 24.85
N SER A 478 17.18 -13.04 24.37
CA SER A 478 18.45 -13.74 24.58
C SER A 478 19.63 -12.99 23.96
N LYS A 479 19.45 -12.44 22.76
CA LYS A 479 20.47 -11.65 22.05
C LYS A 479 20.88 -10.38 22.82
N LEU A 480 19.93 -9.77 23.52
CA LEU A 480 20.12 -8.55 24.32
C LEU A 480 20.47 -8.83 25.80
N GLY A 481 20.51 -10.10 26.22
CA GLY A 481 20.86 -10.49 27.60
C GLY A 481 19.68 -10.53 28.59
N HIS A 482 18.44 -10.42 28.11
CA HIS A 482 17.21 -10.54 28.90
C HIS A 482 16.79 -12.01 29.07
N TYR A 483 17.64 -12.82 29.70
CA TYR A 483 17.47 -14.28 29.77
C TYR A 483 16.21 -14.74 30.53
N SER A 484 15.72 -13.98 31.51
CA SER A 484 14.46 -14.30 32.21
C SER A 484 13.27 -14.28 31.24
N ASP A 485 13.18 -13.22 30.45
CA ASP A 485 12.10 -13.01 29.50
C ASP A 485 12.20 -14.04 28.38
N ALA A 486 13.43 -14.32 27.91
CA ALA A 486 13.68 -15.37 26.94
C ALA A 486 13.16 -16.74 27.39
N SER A 487 13.48 -17.15 28.63
CA SER A 487 13.04 -18.43 29.15
C SER A 487 11.51 -18.53 29.25
N VAL A 488 10.85 -17.48 29.77
CA VAL A 488 9.39 -17.46 29.92
C VAL A 488 8.69 -17.54 28.57
N LEU A 489 9.11 -16.71 27.62
CA LEU A 489 8.47 -16.61 26.31
C LEU A 489 8.70 -17.85 25.46
N TYR A 490 9.92 -18.41 25.47
CA TYR A 490 10.19 -19.66 24.76
C TYR A 490 9.32 -20.80 25.29
N SER A 491 9.25 -20.99 26.61
CA SER A 491 8.40 -22.01 27.21
C SER A 491 6.90 -21.79 26.92
N ARG A 492 6.43 -20.54 26.95
CA ARG A 492 5.03 -20.19 26.63
C ARG A 492 4.68 -20.51 25.18
N ALA A 493 5.57 -20.19 24.23
CA ALA A 493 5.41 -20.53 22.82
C ALA A 493 5.30 -22.04 22.58
N GLN A 494 6.17 -22.85 23.20
CA GLN A 494 6.12 -24.31 23.08
C GLN A 494 4.85 -24.88 23.70
N ASN A 495 4.48 -24.41 24.90
CA ASN A 495 3.27 -24.84 25.58
C ASN A 495 2.01 -24.52 24.76
N ALA A 496 1.97 -23.38 24.08
CA ALA A 496 0.83 -23.00 23.26
C ALA A 496 0.59 -23.97 22.08
N LEU A 497 1.67 -24.45 21.43
CA LEU A 497 1.56 -25.47 20.39
C LEU A 497 1.03 -26.80 20.96
N GLU A 498 1.61 -27.25 22.08
CA GLU A 498 1.25 -28.50 22.74
C GLU A 498 -0.22 -28.50 23.19
N MET A 499 -0.66 -27.41 23.83
CA MET A 499 -2.03 -27.31 24.34
C MET A 499 -3.07 -27.25 23.23
N SER A 500 -2.75 -26.63 22.09
CA SER A 500 -3.74 -26.34 21.04
C SER A 500 -3.78 -27.41 19.93
N PHE A 501 -2.85 -28.36 19.89
CA PHE A 501 -2.77 -29.37 18.84
C PHE A 501 -3.38 -30.71 19.26
N ASN A 502 -4.52 -31.06 18.67
CA ASN A 502 -5.17 -32.34 18.86
C ASN A 502 -4.42 -33.42 18.05
N THR A 503 -3.81 -34.37 18.77
CA THR A 503 -2.98 -35.42 18.17
C THR A 503 -3.78 -36.49 17.44
N GLU A 504 -5.07 -36.67 17.77
CA GLU A 504 -5.96 -37.63 17.10
C GLU A 504 -6.37 -37.10 15.72
N SER A 505 -6.84 -35.85 15.64
CA SER A 505 -7.25 -35.22 14.39
C SER A 505 -6.09 -34.65 13.57
N LYS A 506 -4.92 -34.45 14.18
CA LYS A 506 -3.74 -33.78 13.60
C LYS A 506 -4.03 -32.33 13.20
N LEU A 507 -4.79 -31.61 14.04
CA LEU A 507 -5.21 -30.24 13.80
C LEU A 507 -4.94 -29.37 15.03
N PHE A 508 -4.76 -28.07 14.80
CA PHE A 508 -4.98 -27.09 15.85
C PHE A 508 -6.48 -26.87 16.01
N GLU A 509 -7.00 -27.02 17.24
CA GLU A 509 -8.43 -27.02 17.50
C GLU A 509 -8.82 -26.04 18.60
N PRO A 510 -10.05 -25.48 18.53
CA PRO A 510 -10.58 -24.64 19.60
C PRO A 510 -10.84 -25.44 20.89
N LEU A 511 -10.56 -24.78 22.01
CA LEU A 511 -10.72 -25.34 23.36
C LEU A 511 -11.68 -24.51 24.20
N GLU A 512 -12.47 -25.17 25.04
CA GLU A 512 -13.22 -24.51 26.09
C GLU A 512 -12.31 -24.06 27.24
N ALA A 513 -12.83 -23.20 28.12
CA ALA A 513 -12.12 -22.77 29.34
C ALA A 513 -11.78 -23.94 30.28
N SER A 514 -12.49 -25.06 30.17
CA SER A 514 -12.25 -26.32 30.90
C SER A 514 -11.06 -27.14 30.37
N GLY A 515 -10.56 -26.83 29.17
CA GLY A 515 -9.54 -27.62 28.48
C GLY A 515 -10.09 -28.73 27.58
N ASN A 516 -11.41 -28.83 27.44
CA ASN A 516 -12.04 -29.78 26.52
C ASN A 516 -12.04 -29.24 25.08
N TRP A 517 -11.80 -30.12 24.11
CA TRP A 517 -12.01 -29.83 22.68
C TRP A 517 -13.48 -29.55 22.39
N ILE A 518 -13.75 -28.67 21.43
CA ILE A 518 -15.10 -28.45 20.94
C ILE A 518 -15.61 -29.70 20.20
N SER A 519 -16.85 -30.10 20.49
CA SER A 519 -17.49 -31.23 19.82
C SER A 519 -19.00 -30.97 19.65
N PRO A 520 -19.58 -31.23 18.46
CA PRO A 520 -18.88 -31.63 17.22
C PRO A 520 -18.02 -30.49 16.65
N PHE A 521 -16.88 -30.84 16.03
CA PHE A 521 -15.98 -29.91 15.37
C PHE A 521 -15.92 -30.19 13.86
N ASP A 522 -16.18 -29.17 13.04
CA ASP A 522 -16.00 -29.23 11.60
C ASP A 522 -14.68 -28.55 11.21
N PRO A 523 -13.64 -29.31 10.81
CA PRO A 523 -12.33 -28.77 10.49
C PRO A 523 -12.30 -27.93 9.20
N SER A 524 -13.34 -28.00 8.38
CA SER A 524 -13.49 -27.21 7.16
C SER A 524 -14.23 -25.89 7.39
N SER A 525 -14.78 -25.68 8.59
CA SER A 525 -15.55 -24.47 8.90
C SER A 525 -14.65 -23.23 9.01
N TRP A 526 -15.01 -22.18 8.28
CA TRP A 526 -14.42 -20.84 8.40
C TRP A 526 -15.16 -20.09 9.51
N SER A 527 -14.87 -20.45 10.76
CA SER A 527 -15.49 -19.85 11.94
C SER A 527 -14.71 -18.63 12.41
N ALA A 528 -15.33 -17.46 12.37
CA ALA A 528 -14.79 -16.23 12.96
C ALA A 528 -14.63 -16.30 14.48
N GLU A 529 -15.17 -17.30 15.17
CA GLU A 529 -14.86 -17.53 16.59
C GLU A 529 -13.48 -18.19 16.76
N PHE A 530 -13.03 -19.01 15.80
CA PHE A 530 -11.87 -19.89 15.96
C PHE A 530 -10.67 -19.43 15.12
N PHE A 531 -10.88 -19.09 13.86
CA PHE A 531 -9.83 -18.84 12.88
C PHE A 531 -10.07 -17.53 12.13
N THR A 532 -8.97 -16.85 11.79
CA THR A 532 -8.94 -15.70 10.89
C THR A 532 -8.66 -16.17 9.46
N GLU A 533 -9.55 -15.83 8.53
CA GLU A 533 -9.36 -16.01 7.07
C GLU A 533 -8.96 -17.43 6.63
N ALA A 534 -9.35 -18.44 7.41
CA ALA A 534 -9.08 -19.83 7.12
C ALA A 534 -9.93 -20.79 7.99
N SER A 535 -9.70 -22.09 7.82
CA SER A 535 -10.16 -23.15 8.71
C SER A 535 -8.97 -23.87 9.37
N ALA A 536 -9.25 -24.87 10.21
CA ALA A 536 -8.22 -25.71 10.81
C ALA A 536 -7.36 -26.43 9.76
N ARG A 537 -7.91 -26.74 8.58
CA ARG A 537 -7.17 -27.41 7.51
C ARG A 537 -5.97 -26.62 7.02
N GLN A 538 -6.07 -25.29 6.95
CA GLN A 538 -4.94 -24.44 6.56
C GLN A 538 -4.00 -24.19 7.74
N TYR A 539 -4.56 -23.99 8.95
CA TYR A 539 -3.75 -23.71 10.14
C TYR A 539 -2.97 -24.92 10.67
N ARG A 540 -3.30 -26.16 10.29
CA ARG A 540 -2.66 -27.39 10.82
C ARG A 540 -1.13 -27.46 10.69
N PHE A 541 -0.55 -26.67 9.78
CA PHE A 541 0.90 -26.57 9.58
C PHE A 541 1.53 -25.29 10.15
N TYR A 542 0.77 -24.48 10.89
CA TYR A 542 1.22 -23.20 11.44
C TYR A 542 2.08 -23.40 12.70
N ALA A 543 3.34 -23.77 12.49
CA ALA A 543 4.38 -23.77 13.52
C ALA A 543 5.75 -23.39 12.93
N PRO A 544 5.88 -22.22 12.27
CA PRO A 544 7.08 -21.86 11.51
C PRO A 544 8.36 -21.78 12.37
N PHE A 545 8.22 -21.55 13.68
CA PHE A 545 9.33 -21.50 14.63
C PHE A 545 9.71 -22.86 15.22
N ASN A 546 8.92 -23.92 14.99
CA ASN A 546 9.21 -25.27 15.48
C ASN A 546 8.67 -26.34 14.52
N VAL A 547 9.40 -26.59 13.44
CA VAL A 547 9.05 -27.65 12.47
C VAL A 547 9.21 -29.05 13.08
N ASP A 548 10.11 -29.23 14.05
CA ASP A 548 10.32 -30.52 14.73
C ASP A 548 9.11 -30.95 15.57
N PHE A 549 8.36 -29.98 16.11
CA PHE A 549 7.05 -30.24 16.72
C PHE A 549 6.11 -30.90 15.71
N LEU A 550 5.98 -30.34 14.50
CA LEU A 550 5.12 -30.94 13.47
C LEU A 550 5.62 -32.33 13.07
N ILE A 551 6.93 -32.50 12.83
CA ILE A 551 7.53 -33.81 12.51
C ILE A 551 7.14 -34.83 13.58
N THR A 552 7.24 -34.46 14.86
CA THR A 552 6.88 -35.33 15.98
C THR A 552 5.39 -35.64 16.00
N LYS A 553 4.53 -34.62 15.89
CA LYS A 553 3.06 -34.77 15.95
C LYS A 553 2.48 -35.58 14.79
N TYR A 554 3.09 -35.52 13.62
CA TYR A 554 2.70 -36.30 12.45
C TYR A 554 3.35 -37.70 12.39
N GLY A 555 4.22 -38.05 13.35
CA GLY A 555 4.79 -39.41 13.46
C GLY A 555 6.04 -39.63 12.62
N GLY A 556 6.74 -38.57 12.24
CA GLY A 556 7.97 -38.61 11.47
C GLY A 556 7.96 -37.67 10.26
N ARG A 557 9.12 -37.51 9.63
CA ARG A 557 9.30 -36.60 8.49
C ARG A 557 8.52 -37.10 7.28
N GLU A 558 8.58 -38.40 7.02
CA GLU A 558 7.90 -39.04 5.89
C GLU A 558 6.39 -38.87 6.00
N ALA A 559 5.82 -39.11 7.19
CA ALA A 559 4.40 -38.95 7.43
C ALA A 559 3.94 -37.48 7.31
N LEU A 560 4.74 -36.52 7.78
CA LEU A 560 4.45 -35.10 7.57
C LEU A 560 4.45 -34.73 6.08
N CYS A 561 5.43 -35.22 5.30
CA CYS A 561 5.48 -35.01 3.86
C CYS A 561 4.25 -35.59 3.15
N GLU A 562 3.85 -36.83 3.49
CA GLU A 562 2.64 -37.46 2.94
C GLU A 562 1.38 -36.63 3.25
N HIS A 563 1.25 -36.12 4.48
CA HIS A 563 0.14 -35.24 4.86
C HIS A 563 0.12 -33.90 4.10
N LEU A 564 1.29 -33.35 3.76
CA LEU A 564 1.40 -32.16 2.92
C LEU A 564 1.00 -32.48 1.47
N GLU A 565 1.47 -33.59 0.90
CA GLU A 565 1.11 -34.04 -0.45
C GLU A 565 -0.40 -34.28 -0.58
N ASN A 566 -0.99 -34.95 0.40
CA ASN A 566 -2.44 -35.15 0.46
C ASN A 566 -3.20 -33.83 0.56
N HIS A 567 -2.68 -32.84 1.30
CA HIS A 567 -3.29 -31.50 1.37
C HIS A 567 -3.47 -30.86 0.00
N PHE A 568 -2.43 -30.90 -0.83
CA PHE A 568 -2.44 -30.27 -2.15
C PHE A 568 -3.24 -31.06 -3.19
N SER A 569 -3.50 -32.35 -2.91
CA SER A 569 -4.29 -33.23 -3.78
C SER A 569 -5.80 -33.17 -3.49
N GLU A 570 -6.20 -32.75 -2.28
CA GLU A 570 -7.59 -32.64 -1.84
C GLU A 570 -8.26 -31.28 -2.14
N GLN A 571 -7.49 -30.26 -2.57
CA GLN A 571 -7.98 -28.90 -2.84
C GLN A 571 -8.53 -28.69 -4.26
#